data_AF-A0A6A6F5D4-F1
#
_entry.id   AF-A0A6A6F5D4-F1
#
_cell.length_a   1.000
_cell.length_b   1.000
_cell.length_c   1.000
_cell.angle_alpha   90.00
_cell.angle_beta   90.00
_cell.angle_gamma   90.00
#
_symmetry.space_group_name_H-M   'P 1'
#
loop_
_entity.id
_entity.type
_entity.pdbx_description
1 polymer ?
#
loop_
_entity_poly.entity_id
_entity_poly.type
_entity_poly.pdbx_seq_one_letter_code
_entity_poly.pdbx_strand_id
1 'polypeptide(L)'
;MASNCPIPTTRLRQICSDACSSTISTTTSYEHSQTQAWNNAIIGSVLQQLISESQKPEEKGTKKVGRRGMHSASGAFWNNEKDGMWSYKYEGGEGKGMDIVVSVMWVAV
;
A
#
# COMPACT_ATOMS: atom_id res chain seq x y z
N MET A 1 12.31 5.58 -6.24
CA MET A 1 12.74 4.35 -6.94
C MET A 1 13.02 3.35 -5.85
N ALA A 2 12.23 2.28 -5.77
CA ALA A 2 12.33 1.23 -4.74
C ALA A 2 13.50 0.27 -5.02
N SER A 3 14.69 0.83 -5.28
CA SER A 3 15.90 0.06 -5.54
C SER A 3 16.22 -0.71 -4.25
N ASN A 4 16.07 -2.03 -4.26
CA ASN A 4 16.28 -2.96 -3.13
C ASN A 4 15.11 -3.18 -2.16
N CYS A 5 13.86 -3.04 -2.62
CA CYS A 5 12.73 -3.58 -1.86
C CYS A 5 12.86 -5.12 -1.70
N PRO A 6 12.61 -5.69 -0.51
CA PRO A 6 12.68 -7.15 -0.27
C PRO A 6 11.63 -7.95 -1.05
N ILE A 7 10.56 -7.28 -1.49
CA ILE A 7 9.45 -7.86 -2.25
C ILE A 7 9.27 -7.03 -3.54
N PRO A 8 8.93 -7.66 -4.68
CA PRO A 8 8.68 -6.92 -5.91
C PRO A 8 7.50 -5.95 -5.76
N THR A 9 7.57 -4.76 -6.34
CA THR A 9 6.53 -3.75 -6.15
C THR A 9 5.18 -4.14 -6.77
N THR A 10 5.14 -5.05 -7.73
CA THR A 10 3.90 -5.65 -8.25
C THR A 10 3.24 -6.55 -7.22
N ARG A 11 4.04 -7.30 -6.46
CA ARG A 11 3.51 -8.12 -5.38
C ARG A 11 3.09 -7.24 -4.21
N LEU A 12 3.85 -6.19 -3.88
CA LEU A 12 3.41 -5.15 -2.94
C LEU A 12 2.07 -4.54 -3.34
N ARG A 13 1.90 -4.24 -4.64
CA ARG A 13 0.64 -3.74 -5.19
C ARG A 13 -0.51 -4.72 -5.05
N GLN A 14 -0.29 -6.00 -5.31
CA GLN A 14 -1.31 -7.04 -5.10
C GLN A 14 -1.70 -7.13 -3.63
N ILE A 15 -0.73 -7.30 -2.73
CA ILE A 15 -0.95 -7.37 -1.28
C ILE A 15 -1.76 -6.17 -0.79
N CYS A 16 -1.36 -4.94 -1.16
CA CYS A 16 -2.07 -3.73 -0.77
C CYS A 16 -3.47 -3.66 -1.38
N SER A 17 -3.64 -4.06 -2.64
CA SER A 17 -4.95 -4.05 -3.32
C SER A 17 -5.91 -5.05 -2.70
N ASP A 18 -5.43 -6.25 -2.38
CA ASP A 18 -6.23 -7.32 -1.78
C ASP A 18 -6.62 -6.97 -0.34
N ALA A 19 -5.71 -6.39 0.43
CA ALA A 19 -6.00 -5.91 1.78
C ALA A 19 -7.03 -4.77 1.77
N CYS A 20 -6.89 -3.80 0.86
CA CYS A 20 -7.87 -2.71 0.71
C CYS A 20 -9.21 -3.26 0.25
N SER A 21 -9.22 -4.05 -0.83
CA SER A 21 -10.43 -4.60 -1.43
C SER A 21 -11.21 -5.48 -0.46
N SER A 22 -10.53 -6.37 0.26
CA SER A 22 -11.19 -7.25 1.24
C SER A 22 -11.83 -6.44 2.38
N THR A 23 -11.13 -5.44 2.90
CA THR A 23 -11.58 -4.59 4.01
C THR A 23 -12.83 -3.76 3.67
N ILE A 24 -12.87 -3.17 2.47
CA ILE A 24 -13.97 -2.28 2.08
C ILE A 24 -14.93 -2.90 1.07
N SER A 25 -14.85 -4.21 0.81
CA SER A 25 -15.64 -4.91 -0.23
C SER A 25 -17.14 -4.72 -0.05
N THR A 26 -17.61 -4.77 1.20
CA THR A 26 -19.04 -4.64 1.58
C THR A 26 -19.49 -3.20 1.80
N THR A 27 -18.54 -2.26 1.81
CA THR A 27 -18.81 -0.83 2.07
C THR A 27 -19.31 -0.15 0.81
N THR A 28 -20.41 0.59 0.91
CA THR A 28 -21.01 1.36 -0.19
C THR A 28 -20.63 2.84 -0.17
N SER A 29 -20.37 3.40 1.02
CA SER A 29 -20.04 4.81 1.25
C SER A 29 -18.95 4.98 2.31
N TYR A 30 -18.27 6.13 2.30
CA TYR A 30 -17.37 6.53 3.36
C TYR A 30 -18.11 6.70 4.69
N GLU A 31 -17.63 5.99 5.73
CA GLU A 31 -18.16 6.07 7.09
C GLU A 31 -17.03 6.40 8.06
N HIS A 32 -17.06 7.61 8.63
CA HIS A 32 -15.98 8.11 9.48
C HIS A 32 -15.72 7.23 10.71
N SER A 33 -16.77 6.70 11.35
CA SER A 33 -16.65 5.83 12.52
C SER A 33 -15.90 4.52 12.22
N GLN A 34 -15.92 4.08 10.96
CA GLN A 34 -15.31 2.81 10.53
C GLN A 34 -13.86 2.97 10.09
N THR A 35 -13.36 4.20 9.89
CA THR A 35 -12.02 4.41 9.33
C THR A 35 -10.92 3.83 10.21
N GLN A 36 -11.07 3.86 11.53
CA GLN A 36 -10.11 3.24 12.44
C GLN A 36 -10.07 1.72 12.26
N ALA A 37 -11.24 1.07 12.18
CA ALA A 37 -11.34 -0.36 11.97
C ALA A 37 -10.74 -0.77 10.60
N TRP A 38 -11.06 -0.01 9.54
CA TRP A 38 -10.50 -0.26 8.20
C TRP A 38 -8.99 -0.09 8.16
N ASN A 39 -8.45 0.99 8.76
CA ASN A 39 -7.00 1.20 8.82
C ASN A 39 -6.29 0.05 9.54
N ASN A 40 -6.82 -0.38 10.69
CA ASN A 40 -6.24 -1.49 11.45
C ASN A 40 -6.28 -2.81 10.67
N ALA A 41 -7.38 -3.10 9.97
CA ALA A 41 -7.52 -4.31 9.15
C ALA A 41 -6.54 -4.31 7.96
N ILE A 42 -6.43 -3.18 7.24
CA ILE A 42 -5.50 -3.04 6.12
C ILE A 42 -4.05 -3.19 6.60
N ILE A 43 -3.66 -2.46 7.65
CA ILE A 43 -2.31 -2.53 8.20
C ILE A 43 -1.98 -3.96 8.66
N GLY A 44 -2.88 -4.60 9.39
CA GLY A 44 -2.70 -5.97 9.87
C GLY A 44 -2.52 -6.97 8.73
N SER A 45 -3.37 -6.92 7.70
CA SER A 45 -3.31 -7.83 6.55
C SER A 45 -2.05 -7.63 5.71
N VAL A 46 -1.66 -6.36 5.46
CA VAL A 46 -0.45 -6.04 4.71
C VAL A 46 0.78 -6.54 5.48
N LEU A 47 0.90 -6.23 6.78
CA LEU A 47 2.04 -6.66 7.59
C LEU A 47 2.17 -8.19 7.62
N GLN A 48 1.07 -8.92 7.80
CA GLN A 48 1.07 -10.38 7.80
C GLN A 48 1.62 -10.97 6.49
N GLN A 49 1.15 -10.47 5.34
CA GLN A 49 1.61 -10.93 4.04
C GLN A 49 3.07 -10.54 3.77
N LEU A 50 3.47 -9.31 4.11
CA LEU A 50 4.85 -8.86 3.91
C LEU A 50 5.85 -9.64 4.74
N ILE A 51 5.51 -9.98 5.99
CA ILE A 51 6.36 -10.83 6.85
C ILE A 51 6.49 -12.24 6.25
N SER A 52 5.41 -12.79 5.70
CA SER A 52 5.43 -14.12 5.08
C SER A 52 6.24 -14.17 3.78
N GLU A 53 6.26 -13.09 3.00
CA GLU A 53 6.75 -13.09 1.61
C GLU A 53 8.07 -12.35 1.40
N SER A 54 8.72 -11.86 2.46
CA SER A 54 10.01 -11.15 2.36
C SER A 54 11.20 -12.05 1.94
N GLN A 55 10.93 -13.16 1.25
CA GLN A 55 11.86 -13.97 0.46
C GLN A 55 11.41 -13.97 -1.03
N LYS A 56 12.07 -13.12 -1.86
CA LYS A 56 11.97 -12.86 -3.34
C LYS A 56 11.12 -13.84 -4.19
N PRO A 57 10.34 -13.44 -5.26
CA PRO A 57 10.83 -12.71 -6.47
C PRO A 57 9.82 -11.94 -7.42
N GLU A 58 10.39 -11.11 -8.34
CA GLU A 58 10.03 -10.41 -9.63
C GLU A 58 8.62 -9.88 -10.10
N GLU A 59 8.65 -8.88 -11.03
CA GLU A 59 7.54 -7.98 -11.46
C GLU A 59 7.07 -7.99 -12.96
N LYS A 60 5.79 -7.67 -13.21
CA LYS A 60 5.25 -6.97 -14.42
C LYS A 60 4.11 -5.96 -14.12
N GLY A 61 4.16 -4.78 -14.74
CA GLY A 61 3.33 -3.59 -14.41
C GLY A 61 2.01 -3.36 -15.17
N THR A 62 1.17 -2.43 -14.67
CA THR A 62 -0.10 -2.00 -15.32
C THR A 62 -0.44 -0.50 -15.12
N LYS A 63 -1.25 -0.01 -16.09
CA LYS A 63 -1.58 1.38 -16.52
C LYS A 63 -2.38 2.27 -15.52
N LYS A 64 -2.38 3.59 -15.76
CA LYS A 64 -2.95 4.67 -14.91
C LYS A 64 -4.23 5.32 -15.50
N VAL A 65 -5.13 5.84 -14.64
CA VAL A 65 -6.31 6.69 -14.94
C VAL A 65 -6.33 7.90 -13.95
N GLY A 66 -7.06 8.99 -14.26
CA GLY A 66 -6.96 10.35 -13.67
C GLY A 66 -7.43 10.56 -12.21
N ARG A 67 -7.01 11.67 -11.55
CA ARG A 67 -6.99 11.87 -10.08
C ARG A 67 -7.39 13.28 -9.60
N ARG A 68 -7.91 13.40 -8.37
CA ARG A 68 -7.98 14.66 -7.56
C ARG A 68 -6.64 14.92 -6.83
N GLY A 69 -6.30 16.19 -6.56
CA GLY A 69 -4.98 16.58 -6.04
C GLY A 69 -4.78 16.35 -4.53
N MET A 70 -3.80 15.52 -4.18
CA MET A 70 -3.26 15.37 -2.82
C MET A 70 -1.74 15.12 -2.94
N HIS A 71 -0.91 15.94 -2.26
CA HIS A 71 0.55 15.81 -2.27
C HIS A 71 1.03 15.37 -0.87
N SER A 72 1.75 14.24 -0.81
CA SER A 72 2.39 13.72 0.39
C SER A 72 3.85 13.38 0.07
N ALA A 73 4.76 13.71 0.98
CA ALA A 73 6.19 13.44 0.86
C ALA A 73 6.75 13.01 2.23
N SER A 74 7.78 12.17 2.21
CA SER A 74 8.48 11.70 3.41
C SER A 74 9.98 11.72 3.17
N GLY A 75 10.75 12.13 4.18
CA GLY A 75 12.22 12.10 4.19
C GLY A 75 12.73 11.27 5.36
N ALA A 76 13.94 10.70 5.22
CA ALA A 76 14.55 9.84 6.23
C ALA A 76 16.08 9.93 6.20
N PHE A 77 16.71 9.57 7.32
CA PHE A 77 18.16 9.34 7.44
C PHE A 77 18.39 7.85 7.62
N TRP A 78 18.86 7.17 6.57
CA TRP A 78 18.90 5.70 6.51
C TRP A 78 19.99 5.19 5.56
N ASN A 79 20.11 3.87 5.42
CA ASN A 79 20.99 3.27 4.42
C ASN A 79 20.35 3.33 3.03
N ASN A 80 20.86 4.20 2.16
CA ASN A 80 20.36 4.41 0.80
C ASN A 80 20.40 3.18 -0.10
N GLU A 81 21.20 2.17 0.24
CA GLU A 81 21.32 0.93 -0.53
C GLU A 81 20.35 -0.15 -0.05
N LYS A 82 19.87 -0.10 1.19
CA LYS A 82 19.10 -1.23 1.77
C LYS A 82 17.70 -0.83 2.23
N ASP A 83 17.53 0.43 2.57
CA ASP A 83 16.30 0.97 3.14
C ASP A 83 15.51 1.71 2.08
N GLY A 84 14.20 1.80 2.27
CA GLY A 84 13.39 2.53 1.31
C GLY A 84 11.92 2.60 1.66
N MET A 85 11.21 3.28 0.77
CA MET A 85 9.78 3.51 0.84
C MET A 85 9.15 3.25 -0.52
N TRP A 86 7.94 2.68 -0.49
CA TRP A 86 7.06 2.57 -1.63
C TRP A 86 5.64 3.02 -1.24
N SER A 87 5.02 3.84 -2.10
CA SER A 87 3.66 4.34 -1.88
C SER A 87 2.74 3.93 -3.01
N TYR A 88 1.51 3.56 -2.64
CA TYR A 88 0.48 3.09 -3.54
C TYR A 88 -0.87 3.72 -3.21
N LYS A 89 -1.57 4.15 -4.26
CA LYS A 89 -2.96 4.60 -4.16
C LYS A 89 -3.85 3.47 -4.66
N TYR A 90 -4.75 2.99 -3.81
CA TYR A 90 -5.79 2.05 -4.18
C TYR A 90 -6.96 2.79 -4.82
N GLU A 91 -7.25 2.48 -6.08
CA GLU A 91 -8.25 3.21 -6.87
C GLU A 91 -9.70 2.68 -6.62
N GLY A 92 -9.88 1.53 -5.95
CA GLY A 92 -11.22 0.93 -5.72
C GLY A 92 -12.06 1.61 -4.63
N GLY A 93 -11.55 2.65 -4.00
CA GLY A 93 -12.30 3.47 -3.03
C GLY A 93 -13.10 4.60 -3.68
N GLU A 94 -12.73 5.06 -4.89
CA GLU A 94 -13.24 6.31 -5.46
C GLU A 94 -14.77 6.28 -5.64
N GLY A 95 -15.31 5.16 -6.13
CA GLY A 95 -16.76 4.95 -6.27
C GLY A 95 -17.53 4.91 -4.95
N LYS A 96 -16.84 4.81 -3.81
CA LYS A 96 -17.40 4.82 -2.45
C LYS A 96 -17.18 6.18 -1.75
N GLY A 97 -16.67 7.17 -2.46
CA GLY A 97 -16.42 8.51 -1.94
C GLY A 97 -15.17 8.62 -1.07
N MET A 98 -14.20 7.70 -1.19
CA MET A 98 -12.97 7.72 -0.40
C MET A 98 -11.74 7.32 -1.22
N ASP A 99 -10.57 7.84 -0.85
CA ASP A 99 -9.29 7.41 -1.40
C ASP A 99 -8.50 6.67 -0.32
N ILE A 100 -7.84 5.56 -0.68
CA ILE A 100 -6.94 4.85 0.22
C ILE A 100 -5.51 4.94 -0.34
N VAL A 101 -4.60 5.46 0.47
CA VAL A 101 -3.17 5.52 0.16
C VAL A 101 -2.40 4.70 1.19
N VAL A 102 -1.58 3.77 0.72
CA VAL A 102 -0.73 2.90 1.54
C VAL A 102 0.72 3.25 1.28
N SER A 103 1.49 3.50 2.33
CA SER A 103 2.95 3.68 2.26
C SER A 103 3.62 2.57 3.07
N VAL A 104 4.49 1.81 2.40
CA VAL A 104 5.30 0.74 2.99
C VAL A 104 6.73 1.23 3.09
N MET A 105 7.32 1.12 4.28
CA MET A 105 8.74 1.39 4.51
C MET A 105 9.44 0.11 4.97
N TRP A 106 10.68 -0.10 4.55
CA TRP A 106 11.52 -1.19 5.03
C TRP A 106 12.87 -0.65 5.49
N VAL A 107 13.38 -1.27 6.56
CA VAL A 107 14.68 -0.97 7.17
C VAL A 107 15.43 -2.29 7.32
N ALA A 108 16.59 -2.39 6.69
CA ALA A 108 17.49 -3.52 6.83
C ALA A 108 18.37 -3.37 8.08
N VAL A 109 18.81 -4.50 8.63
CA VAL A 109 19.79 -4.57 9.73
C VAL A 109 21.20 -4.75 9.16
#